data_AF-A0A3A0A5D7-F1
#
_entry.id   AF-A0A3A0A5D7-F1
#
_cell.length_a   1.000
_cell.length_b   1.000
_cell.length_c   1.000
_cell.angle_alpha   90.00
_cell.angle_beta   90.00
_cell.angle_gamma   90.00
#
_symmetry.space_group_name_H-M   'P 1'
#
loop_
_entity.id
_entity.type
_entity.pdbx_description
1 polymer ?
#
loop_
_entity_poly.entity_id
_entity_poly.type
_entity_poly.pdbx_seq_one_letter_code
_entity_poly.pdbx_strand_id
1 'polypeptide(L)'
;MHVAFFGSSLVSAYWNGAATYYRGILRALAEHGHTITFYEPDAYDRQRHRDIPDPPWARVKVYGVEGAGEVSAALDEAAASADMVVKASGVGVFDALLEAAVADLQAPHRIVAFWDVDAPATLDRVQQNPDDPFRQAIPRYDLILTYGGGEPVVEAYQALGARACHPIYNALDPTTHFPVQPDPRFAADFGFLGNRLPDREARVEEFFLRPAEVLPAHRFLLGGNGWGDKAMPPNVQTLGHVYTRDHNAFN
;
A
#
# COMPACT_ATOMS: atom_id res chain seq x y z
N MET A 1 2.00 18.64 13.00
CA MET A 1 1.02 18.95 11.93
C MET A 1 -0.20 18.05 12.10
N HIS A 2 -1.37 18.53 11.71
CA HIS A 2 -2.57 17.73 11.54
C HIS A 2 -2.69 17.24 10.10
N VAL A 3 -2.72 15.91 9.92
CA VAL A 3 -2.85 15.24 8.62
C VAL A 3 -4.26 14.65 8.51
N ALA A 4 -5.02 15.12 7.52
CA ALA A 4 -6.27 14.52 7.08
C ALA A 4 -6.00 13.56 5.93
N PHE A 5 -6.33 12.28 6.10
CA PHE A 5 -6.00 11.23 5.14
C PHE A 5 -7.27 10.54 4.64
N PHE A 6 -7.57 10.64 3.35
CA PHE A 6 -8.67 9.95 2.69
C PHE A 6 -8.14 8.64 2.08
N GLY A 7 -8.60 7.50 2.59
CA GLY A 7 -8.16 6.18 2.16
C GLY A 7 -9.27 5.14 2.16
N SER A 8 -8.96 3.96 1.59
CA SER A 8 -9.93 2.87 1.43
C SER A 8 -10.45 2.31 2.75
N SER A 9 -9.56 2.02 3.69
CA SER A 9 -9.83 1.80 5.11
C SER A 9 -8.53 1.69 5.92
N LEU A 10 -8.54 2.18 7.15
CA LEU A 10 -7.48 1.99 8.14
C LEU A 10 -7.71 0.76 9.01
N VAL A 11 -8.98 0.52 9.39
CA VAL A 11 -9.37 -0.49 10.39
C VAL A 11 -9.72 -1.84 9.79
N SER A 12 -9.79 -1.95 8.46
CA SER A 12 -10.05 -3.19 7.74
C SER A 12 -9.03 -3.44 6.62
N ALA A 13 -8.32 -4.56 6.70
CA ALA A 13 -7.49 -5.11 5.63
C ALA A 13 -8.28 -5.97 4.62
N TYR A 14 -9.60 -6.11 4.80
CA TYR A 14 -10.45 -6.92 3.93
C TYR A 14 -10.53 -6.32 2.52
N TRP A 15 -10.02 -7.05 1.52
CA TRP A 15 -9.82 -6.56 0.14
C TRP A 15 -9.13 -5.19 0.09
N ASN A 16 -8.17 -4.97 1.00
CA ASN A 16 -7.48 -3.71 1.18
C ASN A 16 -6.01 -3.96 1.57
N GLY A 17 -5.19 -4.28 0.57
CA GLY A 17 -3.76 -4.52 0.78
C GLY A 17 -2.99 -3.28 1.28
N ALA A 18 -3.53 -2.07 1.09
CA ALA A 18 -2.90 -0.83 1.53
C ALA A 18 -3.10 -0.55 3.04
N ALA A 19 -4.01 -1.26 3.72
CA ALA A 19 -4.28 -1.05 5.14
C ALA A 19 -3.01 -1.14 6.01
N THR A 20 -2.18 -2.16 5.79
CA THR A 20 -0.94 -2.36 6.56
C THR A 20 0.07 -1.26 6.29
N TYR A 21 0.14 -0.76 5.05
CA TYR A 21 0.98 0.38 4.68
C TYR A 21 0.55 1.66 5.40
N TYR A 22 -0.75 1.99 5.36
CA TYR A 22 -1.29 3.16 6.08
C TYR A 22 -0.99 3.07 7.58
N ARG A 23 -1.19 1.90 8.19
CA ARG A 23 -0.94 1.69 9.62
C ARG A 23 0.51 1.99 9.99
N GLY A 24 1.48 1.47 9.23
CA GLY A 24 2.90 1.70 9.49
C GLY A 24 3.28 3.17 9.41
N ILE A 25 2.89 3.84 8.32
CA ILE A 25 3.26 5.23 8.08
C ILE A 25 2.56 6.19 9.04
N LEU A 26 1.24 6.04 9.22
CA LEU A 26 0.47 6.98 10.04
C LEU A 26 0.81 6.81 11.53
N ARG A 27 1.10 5.59 11.98
CA ARG A 27 1.65 5.37 13.33
C ARG A 27 3.00 6.06 13.49
N ALA A 28 3.93 5.89 12.55
CA ALA A 28 5.24 6.52 12.62
C ALA A 28 5.13 8.06 12.62
N LEU A 29 4.24 8.64 11.81
CA LEU A 29 3.94 10.07 11.84
C LEU A 29 3.39 10.50 13.21
N ALA A 30 2.46 9.74 13.79
CA ALA A 30 1.93 10.06 15.11
C ALA A 30 3.01 10.01 16.21
N GLU A 31 3.91 9.02 16.16
CA GLU A 31 5.07 8.92 17.06
C GLU A 31 6.04 10.11 16.92
N HIS A 32 6.06 10.79 15.77
CA HIS A 32 6.80 12.04 15.54
C HIS A 32 6.00 13.31 15.92
N GLY A 33 4.86 13.16 16.60
CA GLY A 33 4.07 14.29 17.12
C GLY A 33 3.06 14.87 16.12
N HIS A 34 2.77 14.18 15.02
CA HIS A 34 1.69 14.55 14.12
C HIS A 34 0.34 14.03 14.63
N THR A 35 -0.75 14.76 14.40
CA THR A 35 -2.10 14.28 14.66
C THR A 35 -2.72 13.80 13.36
N ILE A 36 -3.44 12.67 13.41
CA ILE A 36 -3.99 12.02 12.22
C ILE A 36 -5.51 11.93 12.33
N THR A 37 -6.20 12.38 11.28
CA THR A 37 -7.61 12.02 11.04
C THR A 37 -7.69 11.21 9.75
N PHE A 38 -8.16 9.97 9.83
CA PHE A 38 -8.35 9.08 8.69
C PHE A 38 -9.82 9.04 8.31
N TYR A 39 -10.13 9.42 7.08
CA TYR A 39 -11.46 9.38 6.50
C TYR A 39 -11.57 8.15 5.59
N GLU A 40 -12.55 7.29 5.85
CA GLU A 40 -12.80 6.07 5.09
C GLU A 40 -14.29 5.93 4.72
N PRO A 41 -14.63 5.42 3.54
CA PRO A 41 -16.02 5.18 3.17
C PRO A 41 -16.58 3.94 3.87
N ASP A 42 -17.88 3.95 4.19
CA ASP A 42 -18.62 2.72 4.50
C ASP A 42 -18.93 1.95 3.20
N ALA A 43 -17.93 1.23 2.70
CA ALA A 43 -18.01 0.51 1.42
C ALA A 43 -17.41 -0.90 1.49
N TYR A 44 -17.84 -1.76 0.56
CA TYR A 44 -17.30 -3.11 0.32
C TYR A 44 -17.27 -4.01 1.57
N ASP A 45 -18.26 -3.86 2.46
CA ASP A 45 -18.36 -4.58 3.74
C ASP A 45 -17.12 -4.43 4.66
N ARG A 46 -16.26 -3.43 4.44
CA ARG A 46 -15.03 -3.25 5.24
C ARG A 46 -15.32 -2.97 6.71
N GLN A 47 -16.35 -2.17 7.01
CA GLN A 47 -16.78 -1.90 8.38
C GLN A 47 -17.28 -3.15 9.12
N ARG A 48 -17.79 -4.15 8.39
CA ARG A 48 -18.18 -5.45 8.96
C ARG A 48 -16.99 -6.37 9.20
N HIS A 49 -15.88 -6.15 8.50
CA HIS A 49 -14.66 -6.95 8.57
C HIS A 49 -13.49 -6.14 9.14
N ARG A 50 -13.74 -5.38 10.21
CA ARG A 50 -12.68 -4.67 10.94
C ARG A 50 -11.77 -5.68 11.62
N ASP A 51 -10.47 -5.59 11.34
CA ASP A 51 -9.45 -6.45 11.93
C ASP A 51 -8.69 -5.78 13.08
N ILE A 52 -8.86 -4.47 13.26
CA ILE A 52 -8.35 -3.72 14.43
C ILE A 52 -9.41 -2.77 15.02
N PRO A 53 -9.35 -2.46 16.33
CA PRO A 53 -10.09 -1.34 16.90
C PRO A 53 -9.55 0.00 16.35
N ASP A 54 -10.27 1.10 16.63
CA ASP A 54 -9.74 2.44 16.36
C ASP A 54 -8.39 2.62 17.07
N PRO A 55 -7.30 2.89 16.33
CA PRO A 55 -5.99 3.00 16.95
C PRO A 55 -5.87 4.30 17.76
N PRO A 56 -5.12 4.32 18.88
CA PRO A 56 -4.93 5.53 19.67
C PRO A 56 -4.15 6.63 18.95
N TRP A 57 -3.47 6.30 17.84
CA TRP A 57 -2.64 7.20 17.05
C TRP A 57 -3.35 7.84 15.84
N ALA A 58 -4.62 7.48 15.57
CA ALA A 58 -5.42 8.13 14.53
C ALA A 58 -6.91 8.17 14.88
N ARG A 59 -7.54 9.30 14.60
CA ARG A 59 -9.00 9.42 14.66
C ARG A 59 -9.59 8.86 13.36
N VAL A 60 -10.40 7.81 13.46
CA VAL A 60 -11.08 7.21 12.29
C VAL A 60 -12.46 7.86 12.13
N LYS A 61 -12.77 8.28 10.90
CA LYS A 61 -14.06 8.85 10.52
C LYS A 61 -14.61 8.11 9.31
N VAL A 62 -15.75 7.48 9.52
CA VAL A 62 -16.48 6.78 8.47
C VAL A 62 -17.49 7.74 7.86
N TYR A 63 -17.55 7.81 6.53
CA TYR A 63 -18.58 8.56 5.80
C TYR A 63 -19.40 7.62 4.91
N GLY A 64 -20.70 7.89 4.82
CA GLY A 64 -21.66 7.15 4.00
C GLY A 64 -21.44 7.33 2.50
N VAL A 65 -21.93 6.35 1.73
CA VAL A 65 -21.74 6.27 0.27
C VAL A 65 -23.02 6.44 -0.55
N GLU A 66 -24.16 6.68 0.11
CA GLU A 66 -25.47 6.87 -0.55
C GLU A 66 -25.57 8.20 -1.33
N GLY A 67 -24.59 9.09 -1.16
CA GLY A 67 -24.47 10.35 -1.90
C GLY A 67 -23.21 11.14 -1.49
N ALA A 68 -22.98 12.28 -2.13
CA ALA A 68 -21.77 13.07 -1.89
C ALA A 68 -21.78 13.91 -0.60
N GLY A 69 -22.92 14.00 0.11
CA GLY A 69 -23.08 14.92 1.25
C GLY A 69 -22.10 14.67 2.39
N GLU A 70 -21.90 13.41 2.79
CA GLU A 70 -21.01 13.07 3.91
C GLU A 70 -19.53 13.21 3.53
N VAL A 71 -19.14 12.83 2.31
CA VAL A 71 -17.77 13.05 1.84
C VAL A 71 -17.46 14.54 1.67
N SER A 72 -18.43 15.36 1.24
CA SER A 72 -18.29 16.83 1.22
C SER A 72 -18.10 17.40 2.62
N ALA A 73 -18.87 16.95 3.61
CA ALA A 73 -18.69 17.38 4.99
C ALA A 73 -17.31 16.97 5.56
N ALA A 74 -16.83 15.78 5.21
CA ALA A 74 -15.49 15.33 5.56
C ALA A 74 -14.38 16.20 4.92
N LEU A 75 -14.56 16.59 3.65
CA LEU A 75 -13.66 17.52 2.96
C LEU A 75 -13.66 18.91 3.61
N ASP A 76 -14.83 19.44 3.99
CA ASP A 76 -14.95 20.72 4.68
C ASP A 76 -14.25 20.70 6.05
N GLU A 77 -14.39 19.62 6.81
CA GLU A 77 -13.69 19.44 8.08
C GLU A 77 -12.17 19.35 7.90
N ALA A 78 -11.72 18.54 6.94
CA ALA A 78 -10.30 18.43 6.59
C ALA A 78 -9.74 19.80 6.19
N ALA A 79 -10.49 20.55 5.39
CA ALA A 79 -10.12 21.89 4.98
C ALA A 79 -9.99 22.85 6.17
N ALA A 80 -10.92 22.81 7.12
CA ALA A 80 -10.93 23.72 8.26
C ALA A 80 -9.79 23.49 9.27
N SER A 81 -9.22 22.28 9.32
CA SER A 81 -8.39 21.85 10.46
C SER A 81 -7.04 21.24 10.10
N ALA A 82 -6.83 20.77 8.88
CA ALA A 82 -5.60 20.04 8.52
C ALA A 82 -4.53 20.97 7.93
N ASP A 83 -3.29 20.75 8.35
CA ASP A 83 -2.10 21.34 7.73
C ASP A 83 -1.73 20.59 6.43
N MET A 84 -2.14 19.32 6.32
CA MET A 84 -1.94 18.48 5.15
C MET A 84 -3.20 17.65 4.87
N VAL A 85 -3.67 17.65 3.62
CA VAL A 85 -4.77 16.79 3.16
C VAL A 85 -4.24 15.82 2.12
N VAL A 86 -4.44 14.53 2.37
CA VAL A 86 -3.97 13.44 1.51
C VAL A 86 -5.16 12.72 0.90
N LYS A 87 -5.13 12.50 -0.41
CA LYS A 87 -6.00 11.55 -1.11
C LYS A 87 -5.20 10.34 -1.52
N ALA A 88 -5.50 9.16 -0.99
CA ALA A 88 -4.91 7.92 -1.47
C ALA A 88 -5.56 7.46 -2.79
N SER A 89 -4.81 6.81 -3.68
CA SER A 89 -5.42 6.13 -4.83
C SER A 89 -6.24 4.92 -4.39
N GLY A 90 -7.22 4.53 -5.20
CA GLY A 90 -8.00 3.30 -4.99
C GLY A 90 -8.86 3.31 -3.72
N VAL A 91 -9.48 4.44 -3.35
CA VAL A 91 -10.47 4.47 -2.26
C VAL A 91 -11.66 3.55 -2.62
N GLY A 92 -12.02 3.52 -3.90
CA GLY A 92 -13.06 2.70 -4.50
C GLY A 92 -14.41 3.42 -4.60
N VAL A 93 -14.62 4.47 -3.80
CA VAL A 93 -15.84 5.29 -3.84
C VAL A 93 -15.44 6.76 -3.86
N PHE A 94 -16.11 7.54 -4.71
CA PHE A 94 -15.86 8.97 -4.91
C PHE A 94 -14.42 9.32 -5.35
N ASP A 95 -13.67 8.40 -5.94
CA ASP A 95 -12.26 8.64 -6.31
C ASP A 95 -12.09 9.90 -7.16
N ALA A 96 -12.86 10.07 -8.24
CA ALA A 96 -12.76 11.25 -9.11
C ALA A 96 -13.15 12.56 -8.38
N LEU A 97 -14.13 12.49 -7.47
CA LEU A 97 -14.54 13.64 -6.66
C LEU A 97 -13.43 14.02 -5.68
N LEU A 98 -12.88 13.05 -4.95
CA LEU A 98 -11.79 13.26 -3.99
C LEU A 98 -10.51 13.72 -4.68
N GLU A 99 -10.21 13.18 -5.86
CA GLU A 99 -9.06 13.57 -6.69
C GLU A 99 -9.09 15.04 -7.08
N ALA A 100 -10.27 15.55 -7.47
CA ALA A 100 -10.44 16.97 -7.76
C ALA A 100 -10.49 17.80 -6.48
N ALA A 101 -11.37 17.43 -5.54
CA ALA A 101 -11.65 18.22 -4.35
C ALA A 101 -10.43 18.41 -3.45
N VAL A 102 -9.62 17.36 -3.22
CA VAL A 102 -8.40 17.50 -2.42
C VAL A 102 -7.39 18.41 -3.11
N ALA A 103 -7.25 18.35 -4.43
CA ALA A 103 -6.39 19.29 -5.17
C ALA A 103 -6.88 20.75 -5.05
N ASP A 104 -8.21 20.96 -5.03
CA ASP A 104 -8.86 22.26 -4.77
C ASP A 104 -8.61 22.80 -3.36
N LEU A 105 -8.17 21.96 -2.42
CA LEU A 105 -7.84 22.38 -1.06
C LEU A 105 -6.44 23.00 -0.96
N GLN A 106 -5.70 23.26 -2.02
CA GLN A 106 -4.40 23.93 -1.86
C GLN A 106 -4.55 25.33 -1.22
N ALA A 107 -3.75 25.65 -0.20
CA ALA A 107 -3.71 26.98 0.40
C ALA A 107 -2.29 27.30 0.93
N PRO A 108 -1.93 28.59 1.16
CA PRO A 108 -0.59 28.94 1.69
C PRO A 108 -0.22 28.25 3.01
N HIS A 109 -1.22 27.83 3.80
CA HIS A 109 -1.06 27.14 5.08
C HIS A 109 -1.41 25.65 5.02
N ARG A 110 -1.70 25.09 3.83
CA ARG A 110 -2.18 23.72 3.69
C ARG A 110 -1.58 23.03 2.47
N ILE A 111 -0.88 21.93 2.73
CA ILE A 111 -0.29 21.07 1.70
C ILE A 111 -1.34 20.07 1.23
N VAL A 112 -1.47 19.88 -0.08
CA VAL A 112 -2.33 18.84 -0.65
C VAL A 112 -1.49 17.79 -1.37
N ALA A 113 -1.73 16.51 -1.04
CA ALA A 113 -0.98 15.39 -1.57
C ALA A 113 -1.87 14.31 -2.17
N PHE A 114 -1.45 13.76 -3.30
CA PHE A 114 -1.97 12.50 -3.82
C PHE A 114 -1.02 11.37 -3.45
N TRP A 115 -1.51 10.38 -2.73
CA TRP A 115 -0.71 9.24 -2.27
C TRP A 115 -1.09 7.98 -3.04
N ASP A 116 -0.35 7.69 -4.09
CA ASP A 116 -0.63 6.60 -4.99
C ASP A 116 -0.11 5.27 -4.45
N VAL A 117 -1.05 4.40 -4.06
CA VAL A 117 -0.78 3.03 -3.63
C VAL A 117 -0.84 2.01 -4.78
N ASP A 118 -1.09 2.46 -6.01
CA ASP A 118 -1.04 1.64 -7.21
C ASP A 118 -0.68 2.48 -8.44
N ALA A 119 0.56 3.00 -8.42
CA ALA A 119 1.04 3.88 -9.48
C ALA A 119 0.97 3.28 -10.89
N PRO A 120 1.25 1.98 -11.13
CA PRO A 120 1.03 1.38 -12.44
C PRO A 120 -0.42 1.52 -12.91
N ALA A 121 -1.40 1.17 -12.08
CA ALA A 121 -2.81 1.27 -12.46
C ALA A 121 -3.26 2.71 -12.69
N THR A 122 -2.84 3.65 -11.83
CA THR A 122 -3.18 5.06 -11.97
C THR A 122 -2.55 5.67 -13.23
N LEU A 123 -1.27 5.40 -13.49
CA LEU A 123 -0.56 5.90 -14.67
C LEU A 123 -1.11 5.31 -15.96
N ASP A 124 -1.39 4.00 -16.01
CA ASP A 124 -2.02 3.36 -17.16
C ASP A 124 -3.36 4.02 -17.48
N ARG A 125 -4.21 4.26 -16.47
CA ARG A 125 -5.50 4.94 -16.61
C ARG A 125 -5.34 6.32 -17.26
N VAL A 126 -4.47 7.18 -16.72
CA VAL A 126 -4.33 8.56 -17.20
C VAL A 126 -3.53 8.68 -18.50
N GLN A 127 -2.69 7.70 -18.84
CA GLN A 127 -1.95 7.70 -20.10
C GLN A 127 -2.83 7.21 -21.26
N GLN A 128 -3.70 6.24 -21.01
CA GLN A 128 -4.61 5.70 -22.02
C GLN A 128 -5.84 6.57 -22.25
N ASN A 129 -6.18 7.46 -21.31
CA ASN A 129 -7.30 8.38 -21.42
C ASN A 129 -6.85 9.85 -21.26
N PRO A 130 -6.61 10.57 -22.38
CA PRO A 130 -6.27 11.99 -22.35
C PRO A 130 -7.33 12.90 -21.71
N ASP A 131 -8.59 12.46 -21.70
CA ASP A 131 -9.71 13.19 -21.10
C ASP A 131 -9.96 12.80 -19.63
N ASP A 132 -9.08 11.99 -19.02
CA ASP A 132 -9.20 11.61 -17.62
C ASP A 132 -9.12 12.87 -16.72
N PRO A 133 -10.13 13.15 -15.87
CA PRO A 133 -10.14 14.32 -15.01
C PRO A 133 -8.91 14.42 -14.10
N PHE A 134 -8.33 13.29 -13.69
CA PHE A 134 -7.17 13.26 -12.82
C PHE A 134 -5.92 13.84 -13.50
N ARG A 135 -5.80 13.76 -14.83
CA ARG A 135 -4.69 14.44 -15.55
C ARG A 135 -4.64 15.93 -15.25
N GLN A 136 -5.79 16.58 -15.13
CA GLN A 136 -5.88 18.01 -14.82
C GLN A 136 -5.63 18.28 -13.33
N ALA A 137 -5.85 17.29 -12.46
CA ALA A 137 -5.58 17.39 -11.03
C ALA A 137 -4.09 17.24 -10.68
N ILE A 138 -3.34 16.42 -11.43
CA ILE A 138 -1.92 16.13 -11.16
C ILE A 138 -1.06 17.39 -10.91
N PRO A 139 -1.09 18.44 -11.76
CA PRO A 139 -0.27 19.64 -11.55
C PRO A 139 -0.70 20.51 -10.36
N ARG A 140 -1.91 20.26 -9.83
CA ARG A 140 -2.53 21.05 -8.76
C ARG A 140 -2.15 20.54 -7.38
N TYR A 141 -1.68 19.29 -7.28
CA TYR A 141 -1.12 18.75 -6.04
C TYR A 141 0.26 19.36 -5.75
N ASP A 142 0.53 19.65 -4.46
CA ASP A 142 1.87 20.06 -4.04
C ASP A 142 2.84 18.87 -4.07
N LEU A 143 2.35 17.68 -3.73
CA LEU A 143 3.12 16.44 -3.65
C LEU A 143 2.34 15.27 -4.28
N ILE A 144 3.05 14.45 -5.05
CA ILE A 144 2.65 13.09 -5.37
C ILE A 144 3.58 12.14 -4.63
N LEU A 145 3.01 11.22 -3.87
CA LEU A 145 3.73 10.20 -3.11
C LEU A 145 3.38 8.84 -3.70
N THR A 146 4.34 7.96 -3.95
CA THR A 146 4.05 6.64 -4.52
C THR A 146 4.54 5.53 -3.60
N TYR A 147 3.70 4.53 -3.30
CA TYR A 147 4.15 3.38 -2.51
C TYR A 147 5.12 2.50 -3.32
N GLY A 148 4.80 2.25 -4.59
CA GLY A 148 5.63 1.46 -5.49
C GLY A 148 6.39 2.31 -6.51
N GLY A 149 7.27 1.65 -7.25
CA GLY A 149 7.90 2.22 -8.45
C GLY A 149 9.37 2.56 -8.31
N GLY A 150 9.80 3.52 -9.09
CA GLY A 150 11.18 4.00 -9.18
C GLY A 150 11.22 5.20 -10.13
N GLU A 151 12.40 5.52 -10.63
CA GLU A 151 12.60 6.64 -11.55
C GLU A 151 11.58 6.69 -12.72
N PRO A 152 11.22 5.58 -13.38
CA PRO A 152 10.21 5.61 -14.46
C PRO A 152 8.82 6.09 -14.01
N VAL A 153 8.40 5.77 -12.79
CA VAL A 153 7.11 6.22 -12.22
C VAL A 153 7.17 7.70 -11.88
N VAL A 154 8.30 8.15 -11.33
CA VAL A 154 8.54 9.56 -11.01
C VAL A 154 8.53 10.41 -12.29
N GLU A 155 9.27 9.98 -13.31
CA GLU A 155 9.31 10.65 -14.63
C GLU A 155 7.93 10.69 -15.30
N ALA A 156 7.17 9.60 -15.22
CA ALA A 156 5.81 9.56 -15.77
C ALA A 156 4.89 10.60 -15.12
N TYR A 157 4.95 10.76 -13.80
CA TYR A 157 4.21 11.81 -13.10
C TYR A 157 4.70 13.22 -13.44
N GLN A 158 6.01 13.43 -13.53
CA GLN A 158 6.59 14.71 -13.94
C GLN A 158 6.19 15.09 -15.37
N ALA A 159 6.14 14.14 -16.30
CA ALA A 159 5.65 14.34 -17.65
C ALA A 159 4.15 14.72 -17.71
N LEU A 160 3.38 14.34 -16.69
CA LEU A 160 1.99 14.75 -16.48
C LEU A 160 1.86 16.10 -15.74
N GLY A 161 2.97 16.74 -15.39
CA GLY A 161 3.02 18.06 -14.77
C GLY A 161 3.04 18.04 -13.24
N ALA A 162 3.33 16.90 -12.61
CA ALA A 162 3.49 16.83 -11.16
C ALA A 162 4.59 17.79 -10.68
N ARG A 163 4.30 18.58 -9.65
CA ARG A 163 5.24 19.58 -9.09
C ARG A 163 6.37 18.93 -8.31
N ALA A 164 6.06 17.83 -7.62
CA ALA A 164 7.02 16.97 -6.95
C ALA A 164 6.43 15.56 -6.90
N CYS A 165 7.28 14.55 -7.10
CA CYS A 165 6.91 13.15 -7.00
C CYS A 165 7.99 12.39 -6.23
N HIS A 166 7.62 11.76 -5.12
CA HIS A 166 8.54 11.06 -4.24
C HIS A 166 8.04 9.65 -3.89
N PRO A 167 8.82 8.60 -4.18
CA PRO A 167 8.52 7.26 -3.71
C PRO A 167 8.65 7.17 -2.18
N ILE A 168 7.63 6.62 -1.52
CA ILE A 168 7.66 6.20 -0.12
C ILE A 168 7.37 4.71 -0.07
N TYR A 169 8.43 3.92 -0.21
CA TYR A 169 8.33 2.47 -0.31
C TYR A 169 7.68 1.82 0.91
N ASN A 170 7.11 0.63 0.70
CA ASN A 170 6.71 -0.25 1.79
C ASN A 170 7.92 -0.47 2.72
N ALA A 171 7.65 -0.39 4.01
CA ALA A 171 8.61 -0.69 5.07
C ALA A 171 8.13 -1.89 5.89
N LEU A 172 9.05 -2.51 6.60
CA LEU A 172 8.74 -3.48 7.64
C LEU A 172 8.62 -2.77 9.00
N ASP A 173 7.77 -3.27 9.89
CA ASP A 173 7.73 -2.80 11.29
C ASP A 173 8.83 -3.52 12.08
N PRO A 174 9.89 -2.82 12.54
CA PRO A 174 11.03 -3.44 13.22
C PRO A 174 10.67 -4.01 14.60
N THR A 175 9.49 -3.69 15.15
CA THR A 175 9.01 -4.28 16.40
C THR A 175 8.44 -5.68 16.21
N THR A 176 8.14 -6.06 14.96
CA THR A 176 7.61 -7.38 14.59
C THR A 176 8.54 -8.14 13.65
N HIS A 177 9.32 -7.43 12.84
CA HIS A 177 10.28 -7.96 11.87
C HIS A 177 11.70 -7.58 12.27
N PHE A 178 12.40 -8.49 12.92
CA PHE A 178 13.75 -8.25 13.44
C PHE A 178 14.58 -9.54 13.43
N PRO A 179 15.93 -9.44 13.40
CA PRO A 179 16.78 -10.62 13.46
C PRO A 179 16.54 -11.44 14.73
N VAL A 180 16.41 -12.76 14.58
CA VAL A 180 16.29 -13.72 15.68
C VAL A 180 17.42 -14.76 15.60
N GLN A 181 17.51 -15.63 16.61
CA GLN A 181 18.43 -16.77 16.52
C GLN A 181 18.03 -17.68 15.36
N PRO A 182 18.98 -18.11 14.49
CA PRO A 182 18.69 -18.99 13.38
C PRO A 182 18.02 -20.29 13.86
N ASP A 183 16.96 -20.69 13.16
CA ASP A 183 16.30 -21.97 13.40
C ASP A 183 16.78 -23.00 12.36
N PRO A 184 17.37 -24.14 12.78
CA PRO A 184 17.82 -25.18 11.86
C PRO A 184 16.75 -25.69 10.88
N ARG A 185 15.45 -25.54 11.21
CA ARG A 185 14.33 -25.86 10.32
C ARG A 185 14.37 -25.05 9.01
N PHE A 186 14.92 -23.84 9.04
CA PHE A 186 14.97 -22.92 7.91
C PHE A 186 16.39 -22.77 7.32
N ALA A 187 17.32 -23.64 7.68
CA ALA A 187 18.68 -23.61 7.14
C ALA A 187 18.69 -23.96 5.64
N ALA A 188 19.04 -22.99 4.80
CA ALA A 188 19.16 -23.13 3.35
C ALA A 188 20.10 -22.07 2.75
N ASP A 189 20.50 -22.28 1.50
CA ASP A 189 21.29 -21.31 0.74
C ASP A 189 20.38 -20.25 0.09
N PHE A 190 19.12 -20.60 -0.23
CA PHE A 190 18.15 -19.67 -0.78
C PHE A 190 16.71 -20.00 -0.35
N GLY A 191 16.00 -18.99 0.16
CA GLY A 191 14.62 -19.11 0.63
C GLY A 191 13.65 -18.24 -0.18
N PHE A 192 12.50 -18.79 -0.53
CA PHE A 192 11.36 -18.05 -1.07
C PHE A 192 10.15 -18.22 -0.16
N LEU A 193 9.59 -17.09 0.30
CA LEU A 193 8.35 -17.06 1.08
C LEU A 193 7.27 -16.28 0.31
N GLY A 194 6.30 -16.99 -0.24
CA GLY A 194 5.18 -16.40 -0.97
C GLY A 194 4.17 -17.42 -1.45
N ASN A 195 2.88 -17.05 -1.40
CA ASN A 195 1.81 -17.87 -2.00
C ASN A 195 1.92 -17.86 -3.54
N ARG A 196 1.56 -18.98 -4.17
CA ARG A 196 1.47 -19.07 -5.64
C ARG A 196 0.31 -18.19 -6.12
N LEU A 197 0.62 -17.24 -7.00
CA LEU A 197 -0.35 -16.43 -7.72
C LEU A 197 -0.01 -16.45 -9.23
N PRO A 198 -1.00 -16.32 -10.13
CA PRO A 198 -0.77 -16.39 -11.58
C PRO A 198 0.27 -15.38 -12.10
N ASP A 199 0.30 -14.19 -11.54
CA ASP A 199 1.21 -13.10 -11.88
C ASP A 199 2.65 -13.29 -11.35
N ARG A 200 2.84 -14.20 -10.38
CA ARG A 200 4.14 -14.47 -9.74
C ARG A 200 4.79 -15.74 -10.23
N GLU A 201 4.01 -16.70 -10.72
CA GLU A 201 4.51 -18.03 -11.02
C GLU A 201 5.70 -18.01 -11.99
N ALA A 202 5.60 -17.28 -13.10
CA ALA A 202 6.69 -17.14 -14.06
C ALA A 202 7.96 -16.54 -13.43
N ARG A 203 7.83 -15.64 -12.44
CA ARG A 203 8.97 -15.07 -11.73
C ARG A 203 9.60 -16.09 -10.77
N VAL A 204 8.79 -16.91 -10.10
CA VAL A 204 9.32 -17.98 -9.23
C VAL A 204 9.99 -19.07 -10.05
N GLU A 205 9.45 -19.41 -11.22
CA GLU A 205 10.13 -20.30 -12.17
C GLU A 205 11.51 -19.77 -12.55
N GLU A 206 11.59 -18.53 -13.01
CA GLU A 206 12.84 -17.94 -13.52
C GLU A 206 13.86 -17.66 -12.41
N PHE A 207 13.41 -17.13 -11.26
CA PHE A 207 14.31 -16.61 -10.22
C PHE A 207 14.49 -17.54 -9.01
N PHE A 208 13.76 -18.64 -8.92
CA PHE A 208 13.90 -19.60 -7.82
C PHE A 208 14.06 -21.05 -8.31
N LEU A 209 13.13 -21.56 -9.13
CA LEU A 209 13.18 -22.97 -9.56
C LEU A 209 14.30 -23.24 -10.56
N ARG A 210 14.47 -22.38 -11.57
CA ARG A 210 15.57 -22.50 -12.54
C ARG A 210 16.95 -22.41 -11.86
N PRO A 211 17.20 -21.48 -10.92
CA PRO A 211 18.40 -21.50 -10.06
C PRO A 211 18.58 -22.81 -9.29
N ALA A 212 17.51 -23.39 -8.75
CA ALA A 212 17.59 -24.66 -8.02
C ALA A 212 18.01 -25.82 -8.93
N GLU A 213 17.54 -25.85 -10.19
CA GLU A 213 17.95 -26.86 -11.17
C GLU A 213 19.44 -26.77 -11.56
N VAL A 214 19.97 -25.55 -11.71
CA VAL A 214 21.38 -25.35 -12.10
C VAL A 214 22.36 -25.43 -10.92
N LEU A 215 21.87 -25.36 -9.67
CA LEU A 215 22.66 -25.46 -8.44
C LEU A 215 22.22 -26.65 -7.55
N PRO A 216 22.34 -27.90 -8.03
CA PRO A 216 21.80 -29.08 -7.33
C PRO A 216 22.46 -29.37 -5.97
N ALA A 217 23.65 -28.81 -5.71
CA ALA A 217 24.36 -28.94 -4.44
C ALA A 217 23.89 -27.94 -3.36
N HIS A 218 23.12 -26.92 -3.73
CA HIS A 218 22.60 -25.92 -2.80
C HIS A 218 21.19 -26.30 -2.35
N ARG A 219 20.84 -25.92 -1.12
CA ARG A 219 19.54 -26.16 -0.48
C ARG A 219 18.62 -24.98 -0.72
N PHE A 220 17.41 -25.25 -1.21
CA PHE A 220 16.39 -24.26 -1.47
C PHE A 220 15.18 -24.51 -0.57
N LEU A 221 14.58 -23.46 -0.02
CA LEU A 221 13.35 -23.53 0.78
C LEU A 221 12.22 -22.75 0.13
N LEU A 222 11.05 -23.38 0.04
CA LEU A 222 9.85 -22.76 -0.48
C LEU A 222 8.75 -22.79 0.59
N GLY A 223 8.42 -21.62 1.13
CA GLY A 223 7.28 -21.38 2.02
C GLY A 223 6.14 -20.68 1.29
N GLY A 224 4.91 -21.13 1.50
CA GLY A 224 3.71 -20.54 0.91
C GLY A 224 2.66 -21.57 0.50
N ASN A 225 1.42 -21.10 0.31
CA ASN A 225 0.31 -21.93 -0.15
C ASN A 225 0.22 -21.97 -1.68
N GLY A 226 -0.40 -23.03 -2.20
CA GLY A 226 -0.73 -23.18 -3.63
C GLY A 226 0.35 -23.85 -4.48
N TRP A 227 1.43 -24.36 -3.89
CA TRP A 227 2.55 -24.96 -4.62
C TRP A 227 2.52 -26.50 -4.69
N GLY A 228 1.54 -27.15 -4.08
CA GLY A 228 1.54 -28.61 -3.87
C GLY A 228 1.43 -29.46 -5.14
N ASP A 229 0.93 -28.89 -6.23
CA ASP A 229 0.78 -29.50 -7.55
C ASP A 229 1.93 -29.16 -8.51
N LYS A 230 2.89 -28.32 -8.09
CA LYS A 230 4.03 -27.91 -8.91
C LYS A 230 5.19 -28.90 -8.74
N ALA A 231 5.74 -29.39 -9.85
CA ALA A 231 6.95 -30.21 -9.83
C ALA A 231 8.13 -29.36 -9.32
N MET A 232 8.84 -29.88 -8.33
CA MET A 232 9.97 -29.20 -7.70
C MET A 232 11.29 -29.94 -7.99
N PRO A 233 12.39 -29.22 -8.21
CA PRO A 233 13.73 -29.81 -8.21
C PRO A 233 14.00 -30.54 -6.88
N PRO A 234 14.83 -31.61 -6.89
CA PRO A 234 15.04 -32.47 -5.72
C PRO A 234 15.71 -31.76 -4.53
N ASN A 235 16.37 -30.63 -4.77
CA ASN A 235 17.02 -29.80 -3.76
C ASN A 235 16.11 -28.67 -3.22
N VAL A 236 14.84 -28.63 -3.62
CA VAL A 236 13.83 -27.69 -3.08
C VAL A 236 12.99 -28.41 -2.02
N GLN A 237 13.06 -27.93 -0.80
CA GLN A 237 12.18 -28.37 0.29
C GLN A 237 10.97 -27.42 0.41
N THR A 238 9.78 -27.96 0.26
CA THR A 238 8.52 -27.22 0.43
C THR A 238 8.05 -27.29 1.89
N LEU A 239 7.75 -26.14 2.48
CA LEU A 239 7.35 -26.02 3.88
C LEU A 239 5.83 -25.85 4.05
N GLY A 240 5.11 -25.59 2.96
CA GLY A 240 3.71 -25.16 3.02
C GLY A 240 3.57 -23.78 3.65
N HIS A 241 2.44 -23.50 4.29
CA HIS A 241 2.22 -22.21 4.94
C HIS A 241 3.20 -21.99 6.10
N VAL A 242 4.04 -20.95 6.00
CA VAL A 242 4.88 -20.47 7.11
C VAL A 242 4.08 -19.42 7.88
N TYR A 243 3.77 -19.72 9.14
CA TYR A 243 3.02 -18.83 10.02
C TYR A 243 3.86 -17.60 10.40
N THR A 244 3.18 -16.47 10.67
CA THR A 244 3.82 -15.19 11.03
C THR A 244 4.83 -15.28 12.17
N ARG A 245 4.58 -16.16 13.16
CA ARG A 245 5.53 -16.39 14.27
C ARG A 245 6.90 -16.93 13.83
N ASP A 246 6.95 -17.56 12.67
CA ASP A 246 8.16 -18.19 12.11
C ASP A 246 8.82 -17.29 11.05
N HIS A 247 8.21 -16.15 10.65
CA HIS A 247 8.72 -15.29 9.57
C HIS A 247 10.11 -14.72 9.87
N ASN A 248 10.37 -14.31 11.12
CA ASN A 248 11.69 -13.80 11.49
C ASN A 248 12.78 -14.85 11.47
N ALA A 249 12.45 -16.11 11.76
CA ALA A 249 13.40 -17.21 11.72
C ALA A 249 13.63 -17.74 10.30
N PHE A 250 12.67 -17.51 9.39
CA PHE A 250 12.78 -17.85 7.98
C PHE A 250 13.65 -16.85 7.19
N ASN A 251 13.52 -15.55 7.50
CA ASN A 251 14.28 -14.46 6.85
C ASN A 251 15.71 -14.33 7.40
#